data_AF-A0A0S7XVD1-F1
#
_entry.id   AF-A0A0S7XVD1-F1
#
_cell.length_a   1.000
_cell.length_b   1.000
_cell.length_c   1.000
_cell.angle_alpha   90.00
_cell.angle_beta   90.00
_cell.angle_gamma   90.00
#
_symmetry.space_group_name_H-M   'P 1'
#
loop_
_entity.id
_entity.type
_entity.pdbx_description
1 polymer ?
#
loop_
_entity_poly.entity_id
_entity_poly.type
_entity_poly.pdbx_seq_one_letter_code
_entity_poly.pdbx_strand_id
1 'polypeptide(L)'
;MDKALKLLHSRKIQAYTTQLQFRPKRRVGHFDISLFLKNDDGKTSDRPLIKGIYSKGNRSQNIQGWFDIHYSDRADFGSENPVILSRLGRCAEDVFEMIGGAIEPRGMIFVSLITDIVWEMESELHKATRDCLSIRSLGVPPAATPLGRLLFIGGCRNIKSQAFDVQGSSRLAGEKAFNPDIDRQFTQKIRIQLQEFLGRRDQRESAEFDKIWKICRLNAEDVLNRIG
;
A
#
# COMPACT_ATOMS: atom_id res chain seq x y z
N MET A 1 -21.41 -12.37 0.73
CA MET A 1 -20.07 -11.73 0.69
C MET A 1 -20.01 -10.80 -0.52
N ASP A 2 -19.54 -9.57 -0.32
CA ASP A 2 -19.37 -8.58 -1.39
C ASP A 2 -18.39 -9.04 -2.48
N LYS A 3 -18.50 -8.54 -3.72
CA LYS A 3 -17.62 -8.92 -4.84
C LYS A 3 -16.14 -8.58 -4.54
N ALA A 4 -15.86 -7.43 -3.94
CA ALA A 4 -14.48 -7.04 -3.59
C ALA A 4 -13.89 -8.01 -2.55
N LEU A 5 -14.66 -8.33 -1.51
CA LEU A 5 -14.25 -9.26 -0.45
C LEU A 5 -14.05 -10.69 -0.97
N LYS A 6 -14.82 -11.13 -1.97
CA LYS A 6 -14.58 -12.42 -2.66
C LYS A 6 -13.22 -12.49 -3.34
N LEU A 7 -12.74 -11.39 -3.92
CA LEU A 7 -11.44 -11.35 -4.62
C LEU A 7 -10.24 -11.41 -3.66
N LEU A 8 -10.45 -11.11 -2.38
CA LEU A 8 -9.41 -11.19 -1.35
C LEU A 8 -9.32 -12.56 -0.68
N HIS A 9 -10.34 -13.42 -0.78
CA HIS A 9 -10.37 -14.72 -0.10
C HIS A 9 -9.85 -15.83 -1.02
N SER A 10 -8.94 -16.67 -0.53
CA SER A 10 -8.32 -17.79 -1.28
C SER A 10 -7.58 -17.40 -2.57
N ARG A 11 -6.93 -16.21 -2.63
CA ARG A 11 -6.13 -15.76 -3.78
C ARG A 11 -4.66 -16.16 -3.61
N LYS A 12 -4.00 -16.67 -4.68
CA LYS A 12 -2.55 -17.03 -4.77
C LYS A 12 -2.02 -17.37 -3.39
N ILE A 13 -0.98 -16.75 -2.83
CA ILE A 13 -0.05 -15.66 -3.22
C ILE A 13 1.37 -16.23 -3.19
N GLN A 14 2.11 -16.27 -4.31
CA GLN A 14 3.36 -17.04 -4.40
C GLN A 14 3.16 -18.44 -3.78
N ALA A 15 3.86 -18.81 -2.71
CA ALA A 15 3.71 -20.07 -1.95
C ALA A 15 2.73 -20.01 -0.74
N TYR A 16 2.00 -18.91 -0.56
CA TYR A 16 0.98 -18.74 0.47
C TYR A 16 -0.43 -18.82 -0.14
N THR A 17 -1.48 -18.66 0.64
CA THR A 17 -2.86 -18.36 0.20
C THR A 17 -3.56 -17.44 1.19
N THR A 18 -4.37 -16.51 0.69
CA THR A 18 -5.06 -15.56 1.58
C THR A 18 -6.28 -16.16 2.27
N GLN A 19 -6.46 -15.82 3.54
CA GLN A 19 -7.66 -16.16 4.32
C GLN A 19 -8.29 -14.88 4.85
N LEU A 20 -9.39 -14.44 4.22
CA LEU A 20 -10.15 -13.27 4.68
C LEU A 20 -11.14 -13.65 5.77
N GLN A 21 -11.07 -12.96 6.90
CA GLN A 21 -12.15 -12.79 7.88
C GLN A 21 -12.76 -11.39 7.72
N PHE A 22 -14.08 -11.26 7.89
CA PHE A 22 -14.75 -9.95 7.86
C PHE A 22 -15.99 -9.93 8.75
N ARG A 23 -16.36 -8.74 9.25
CA ARG A 23 -17.58 -8.50 10.06
C ARG A 23 -18.27 -7.21 9.59
N PRO A 24 -19.59 -7.20 9.31
CA PRO A 24 -20.32 -5.97 9.00
C PRO A 24 -20.27 -4.98 10.17
N LYS A 25 -20.10 -3.68 9.88
CA LYS A 25 -20.21 -2.60 10.86
C LYS A 25 -21.65 -2.05 10.91
N ARG A 26 -21.96 -1.23 11.92
CA ARG A 26 -23.27 -0.53 12.05
C ARG A 26 -23.66 0.28 10.81
N ARG A 27 -22.69 0.87 10.11
CA ARG A 27 -22.93 1.60 8.85
C ARG A 27 -23.04 0.60 7.70
N VAL A 28 -24.20 0.55 7.06
CA VAL A 28 -24.49 -0.37 5.94
C VAL A 28 -23.41 -0.27 4.87
N GLY A 29 -22.87 -1.43 4.45
CA GLY A 29 -21.82 -1.50 3.43
C GLY A 29 -20.40 -1.27 3.92
N HIS A 30 -20.20 -1.04 5.23
CA HIS A 30 -18.87 -1.03 5.85
C HIS A 30 -18.61 -2.36 6.57
N PHE A 31 -17.37 -2.84 6.49
CA PHE A 31 -16.94 -4.11 7.03
C PHE A 31 -15.58 -3.94 7.72
N ASP A 32 -15.44 -4.42 8.94
CA ASP A 32 -14.13 -4.69 9.52
C ASP A 32 -13.55 -5.93 8.82
N ILE A 33 -12.31 -5.83 8.36
CA ILE A 33 -11.60 -6.91 7.65
C ILE A 33 -10.33 -7.31 8.39
N SER A 34 -9.96 -8.59 8.27
CA SER A 34 -8.68 -9.13 8.70
C SER A 34 -8.26 -10.22 7.72
N LEU A 35 -7.24 -9.93 6.93
CA LEU A 35 -6.68 -10.83 5.93
C LEU A 35 -5.43 -11.49 6.50
N PHE A 36 -5.40 -12.81 6.52
CA PHE A 36 -4.26 -13.61 6.96
C PHE A 36 -3.59 -14.28 5.76
N LEU A 37 -2.34 -14.69 5.90
CA LEU A 37 -1.72 -15.66 4.99
C LEU A 37 -1.86 -17.06 5.56
N LYS A 38 -1.91 -18.05 4.69
CA LYS A 38 -1.88 -19.49 4.99
C LYS A 38 -0.74 -20.10 4.18
N ASN A 39 0.15 -20.87 4.80
CA ASN A 39 1.23 -21.55 4.08
C ASN A 39 0.74 -22.87 3.45
N ASP A 40 1.61 -23.57 2.71
CA ASP A 40 1.25 -24.83 2.05
C ASP A 40 0.99 -25.98 3.04
N ASP A 41 1.57 -25.96 4.26
CA ASP A 41 1.22 -26.88 5.37
C ASP A 41 -0.20 -26.61 5.94
N GLY A 42 -0.85 -25.54 5.48
CA GLY A 42 -2.16 -25.12 5.92
C GLY A 42 -2.18 -24.32 7.23
N LYS A 43 -1.03 -23.91 7.75
CA LYS A 43 -0.92 -23.03 8.92
C LYS A 43 -1.23 -21.59 8.53
N THR A 44 -2.18 -20.96 9.23
CA THR A 44 -2.52 -19.54 9.08
C THR A 44 -1.55 -18.68 9.90
N SER A 45 -1.25 -17.46 9.44
CA SER A 45 -0.37 -16.54 10.14
C SER A 45 -0.98 -16.07 11.47
N ASP A 46 -0.14 -15.88 12.50
CA ASP A 46 -0.61 -15.57 13.86
C ASP A 46 -1.26 -14.18 13.95
N ARG A 47 -0.82 -13.27 13.08
CA ARG A 47 -1.34 -11.91 12.91
C ARG A 47 -1.88 -11.73 11.49
N PRO A 48 -2.90 -10.87 11.28
CA PRO A 48 -3.37 -10.55 9.94
C PRO A 48 -2.31 -9.74 9.20
N LEU A 49 -2.09 -10.06 7.93
CA LEU A 49 -1.31 -9.25 7.00
C LEU A 49 -1.95 -7.88 6.76
N ILE A 50 -3.29 -7.82 6.72
CA ILE A 50 -4.06 -6.59 6.53
C ILE A 50 -5.19 -6.56 7.54
N LYS A 51 -5.36 -5.45 8.25
CA LYS A 51 -6.50 -5.21 9.14
C LYS A 51 -7.02 -3.79 8.91
N GLY A 52 -8.33 -3.62 8.88
CA GLY A 52 -8.91 -2.29 8.67
C GLY A 52 -10.37 -2.33 8.29
N ILE A 53 -10.80 -1.33 7.54
CA ILE A 53 -12.17 -1.16 7.08
C ILE A 53 -12.22 -1.26 5.56
N TYR A 54 -13.14 -2.08 5.05
CA TYR A 54 -13.65 -1.97 3.69
C TYR A 54 -14.98 -1.23 3.70
N SER A 55 -15.18 -0.28 2.78
CA SER A 55 -16.51 0.23 2.43
C SER A 55 -16.80 -0.10 0.98
N LYS A 56 -18.02 -0.57 0.69
CA LYS A 56 -18.53 -0.69 -0.69
C LYS A 56 -18.92 0.65 -1.33
N GLY A 57 -18.72 1.77 -0.60
CA GLY A 57 -19.17 3.09 -1.01
C GLY A 57 -20.69 3.26 -0.99
N ASN A 58 -21.15 4.31 -1.67
CA ASN A 58 -22.56 4.56 -1.96
C ASN A 58 -22.70 5.15 -3.37
N ARG A 59 -23.07 4.30 -4.33
CA ARG A 59 -23.16 4.65 -5.75
C ARG A 59 -24.23 5.73 -6.05
N SER A 60 -25.33 5.80 -5.29
CA SER A 60 -26.33 6.87 -5.47
C SER A 60 -25.82 8.25 -5.05
N GLN A 61 -24.79 8.30 -4.21
CA GLN A 61 -24.07 9.52 -3.82
C GLN A 61 -22.73 9.65 -4.55
N ASN A 62 -22.49 8.85 -5.60
CA ASN A 62 -21.25 8.85 -6.39
C ASN A 62 -19.96 8.57 -5.56
N ILE A 63 -20.11 7.89 -4.41
CA ILE A 63 -19.02 7.44 -3.54
C ILE A 63 -18.66 6.00 -3.92
N GLN A 64 -17.42 5.75 -4.34
CA GLN A 64 -16.96 4.39 -4.69
C GLN A 64 -16.45 3.61 -3.48
N GLY A 65 -16.21 2.31 -3.67
CA GLY A 65 -15.57 1.47 -2.66
C GLY A 65 -14.16 1.94 -2.27
N TRP A 66 -13.79 1.72 -1.01
CA TRP A 66 -12.49 2.07 -0.47
C TRP A 66 -12.01 1.11 0.63
N PHE A 67 -10.70 1.03 0.81
CA PHE A 67 -10.03 0.37 1.93
C PHE A 67 -9.32 1.41 2.79
N ASP A 68 -9.44 1.33 4.11
CA ASP A 68 -8.59 2.03 5.08
C ASP A 68 -7.92 0.98 5.97
N ILE A 69 -6.63 0.77 5.76
CA ILE A 69 -5.92 -0.42 6.22
C ILE A 69 -4.61 -0.12 6.92
N HIS A 70 -4.34 -0.95 7.92
CA HIS A 70 -3.01 -1.29 8.37
C HIS A 70 -2.51 -2.50 7.56
N TYR A 71 -1.28 -2.42 7.08
CA TYR A 71 -0.60 -3.49 6.35
C TYR A 71 0.65 -3.88 7.13
N SER A 72 0.87 -5.18 7.36
CA SER A 72 2.14 -5.71 7.85
C SER A 72 2.93 -6.29 6.70
N ASP A 73 4.20 -5.92 6.62
CA ASP A 73 5.18 -6.54 5.72
C ASP A 73 5.75 -7.86 6.29
N ARG A 74 5.23 -8.30 7.45
CA ARG A 74 5.66 -9.48 8.20
C ARG A 74 4.51 -10.47 8.38
N ALA A 75 4.78 -11.75 8.11
CA ALA A 75 3.90 -12.87 8.44
C ALA A 75 4.63 -13.88 9.33
N ASP A 76 4.14 -14.00 10.56
CA ASP A 76 4.57 -14.99 11.55
C ASP A 76 3.67 -16.23 11.45
N PHE A 77 4.27 -17.42 11.46
CA PHE A 77 3.58 -18.72 11.45
C PHE A 77 4.02 -19.56 12.66
N GLY A 78 4.11 -18.98 13.85
CA GLY A 78 4.61 -19.62 15.07
C GLY A 78 6.01 -20.24 14.92
N SER A 79 6.86 -19.64 14.10
CA SER A 79 8.24 -20.03 13.82
C SER A 79 9.19 -18.92 14.26
N GLU A 80 10.42 -19.27 14.66
CA GLU A 80 11.43 -18.28 15.06
C GLU A 80 11.80 -17.31 13.93
N ASN A 81 11.67 -17.75 12.68
CA ASN A 81 11.94 -16.97 11.49
C ASN A 81 10.62 -16.43 10.87
N PRO A 82 10.31 -15.13 11.00
CA PRO A 82 9.21 -14.49 10.28
C PRO A 82 9.47 -14.38 8.77
N VAL A 83 8.40 -14.44 7.98
CA VAL A 83 8.45 -14.11 6.55
C VAL A 83 8.32 -12.60 6.37
N ILE A 84 9.30 -11.97 5.73
CA ILE A 84 9.23 -10.55 5.34
C ILE A 84 8.86 -10.46 3.85
N LEU A 85 7.65 -9.97 3.54
CA LEU A 85 7.05 -10.05 2.21
C LEU A 85 7.78 -9.20 1.17
N SER A 86 8.27 -8.02 1.55
CA SER A 86 9.06 -7.12 0.68
C SER A 86 10.42 -7.70 0.29
N ARG A 87 10.92 -8.69 1.04
CA ARG A 87 12.18 -9.39 0.78
C ARG A 87 11.97 -10.72 0.03
N LEU A 88 10.74 -11.20 -0.09
CA LEU A 88 10.41 -12.51 -0.66
C LEU A 88 9.77 -12.36 -2.05
N GLY A 89 10.62 -12.27 -3.08
CA GLY A 89 10.19 -12.20 -4.49
C GLY A 89 9.23 -11.03 -4.73
N ARG A 90 8.03 -11.33 -5.23
CA ARG A 90 6.96 -10.34 -5.47
C ARG A 90 5.85 -10.37 -4.42
N CYS A 91 6.01 -11.01 -3.26
CA CYS A 91 4.93 -11.20 -2.27
C CYS A 91 4.22 -9.90 -1.85
N ALA A 92 4.96 -8.83 -1.53
CA ALA A 92 4.34 -7.54 -1.20
C ALA A 92 3.61 -6.90 -2.39
N GLU A 93 4.14 -7.06 -3.61
CA GLU A 93 3.54 -6.57 -4.85
C GLU A 93 2.22 -7.30 -5.14
N ASP A 94 2.23 -8.63 -5.14
CA ASP A 94 1.07 -9.51 -5.33
C ASP A 94 -0.10 -9.17 -4.39
N VAL A 95 0.22 -8.82 -3.13
CA VAL A 95 -0.76 -8.40 -2.12
C VAL A 95 -1.43 -7.09 -2.54
N PHE A 96 -0.66 -6.09 -2.98
CA PHE A 96 -1.22 -4.82 -3.42
C PHE A 96 -1.91 -4.89 -4.78
N GLU A 97 -1.42 -5.72 -5.72
CA GLU A 97 -2.14 -6.03 -6.97
C GLU A 97 -3.53 -6.63 -6.67
N MET A 98 -3.63 -7.54 -5.69
CA MET A 98 -4.89 -8.14 -5.26
C MET A 98 -5.85 -7.12 -4.60
N ILE A 99 -5.37 -6.29 -3.64
CA ILE A 99 -6.19 -5.23 -3.02
C ILE A 99 -6.66 -4.25 -4.10
N GLY A 100 -5.74 -3.84 -4.97
CA GLY A 100 -5.97 -2.96 -6.10
C GLY A 100 -7.01 -3.51 -7.07
N GLY A 101 -6.95 -4.80 -7.39
CA GLY A 101 -7.93 -5.51 -8.22
C GLY A 101 -9.31 -5.65 -7.57
N ALA A 102 -9.38 -5.68 -6.24
CA ALA A 102 -10.64 -5.68 -5.50
C ALA A 102 -11.35 -4.31 -5.49
N ILE A 103 -10.64 -3.22 -5.81
CA ILE A 103 -11.20 -1.86 -5.90
C ILE A 103 -11.53 -1.46 -7.36
N GLU A 104 -12.75 -0.94 -7.54
CA GLU A 104 -13.25 -0.38 -8.80
C GLU A 104 -12.59 0.97 -9.16
N PRO A 105 -12.62 1.41 -10.44
CA PRO A 105 -12.20 2.76 -10.84
C PRO A 105 -12.80 3.86 -9.94
N ARG A 106 -12.03 4.94 -9.68
CA ARG A 106 -12.30 5.97 -8.64
C ARG A 106 -12.31 5.52 -7.18
N GLY A 107 -12.14 4.23 -6.88
CA GLY A 107 -11.96 3.79 -5.51
C GLY A 107 -10.58 4.15 -4.94
N MET A 108 -10.46 4.07 -3.61
CA MET A 108 -9.29 4.55 -2.86
C MET A 108 -8.76 3.50 -1.88
N ILE A 109 -7.43 3.46 -1.74
CA ILE A 109 -6.75 2.68 -0.70
C ILE A 109 -6.00 3.67 0.20
N PHE A 110 -6.37 3.70 1.48
CA PHE A 110 -5.63 4.39 2.53
C PHE A 110 -4.78 3.36 3.29
N VAL A 111 -3.49 3.64 3.44
CA VAL A 111 -2.55 2.75 4.14
C VAL A 111 -1.89 3.50 5.27
N SER A 112 -1.99 2.96 6.48
CA SER A 112 -1.35 3.53 7.68
C SER A 112 0.18 3.45 7.59
N LEU A 113 0.83 4.57 7.89
CA LEU A 113 2.29 4.69 7.98
C LEU A 113 2.87 4.20 9.32
N ILE A 114 2.01 3.83 10.27
CA ILE A 114 2.37 3.51 11.67
C ILE A 114 1.91 2.11 12.09
N THR A 115 1.65 1.21 11.13
CA THR A 115 1.21 -0.17 11.44
C THR A 115 2.19 -0.91 12.35
N ASP A 116 3.48 -0.73 12.08
CA ASP A 116 4.61 -1.25 12.86
C ASP A 116 4.57 -0.76 14.32
N ILE A 117 4.32 0.53 14.55
CA ILE A 117 4.16 1.12 15.89
C ILE A 117 2.89 0.59 16.56
N VAL A 118 1.75 0.61 15.87
CA VAL A 118 0.43 0.22 16.42
C VAL A 118 0.35 -1.28 16.72
N TRP A 119 1.17 -2.11 16.07
CA TRP A 119 1.23 -3.57 16.29
C TRP A 119 2.49 -4.01 17.04
N GLU A 120 3.28 -3.08 17.57
CA GLU A 120 4.49 -3.34 18.35
C GLU A 120 5.43 -4.34 17.65
N MET A 121 5.75 -4.06 16.38
CA MET A 121 6.65 -4.86 15.55
C MET A 121 7.53 -3.97 14.68
N GLU A 122 8.74 -4.41 14.38
CA GLU A 122 9.61 -3.68 13.45
C GLU A 122 9.22 -3.93 11.99
N SER A 123 9.20 -2.86 11.18
CA SER A 123 9.06 -2.94 9.73
C SER A 123 9.92 -1.87 9.06
N GLU A 124 11.02 -2.28 8.42
CA GLU A 124 11.88 -1.39 7.62
C GLU A 124 11.08 -0.65 6.54
N LEU A 125 10.09 -1.33 5.94
CA LEU A 125 9.21 -0.77 4.91
C LEU A 125 8.37 0.40 5.42
N HIS A 126 7.85 0.32 6.65
CA HIS A 126 7.13 1.43 7.29
C HIS A 126 8.08 2.53 7.75
N LYS A 127 9.20 2.18 8.40
CA LYS A 127 10.23 3.15 8.83
C LYS A 127 10.73 3.97 7.64
N ALA A 128 11.23 3.33 6.59
CA ALA A 128 11.73 4.00 5.39
C ALA A 128 10.67 4.84 4.66
N THR A 129 9.39 4.44 4.70
CA THR A 129 8.30 5.28 4.18
C THR A 129 8.11 6.54 5.03
N ARG A 130 8.09 6.43 6.37
CA ARG A 130 8.02 7.59 7.25
C ARG A 130 9.22 8.52 7.06
N ASP A 131 10.42 7.96 6.97
CA ASP A 131 11.66 8.74 6.84
C ASP A 131 11.72 9.49 5.49
N CYS A 132 11.36 8.85 4.36
CA CYS A 132 11.24 9.57 3.06
C CYS A 132 10.17 10.69 3.08
N LEU A 133 9.20 10.67 3.99
CA LEU A 133 8.12 11.67 4.08
C LEU A 133 8.34 12.74 5.15
N SER A 134 9.06 12.43 6.23
CA SER A 134 9.35 13.38 7.32
C SER A 134 10.44 14.38 6.93
N ILE A 135 11.43 13.94 6.15
CA ILE A 135 12.56 14.76 5.70
C ILE A 135 12.13 15.62 4.51
N ARG A 136 11.54 16.80 4.82
CA ARG A 136 11.00 17.74 3.82
C ARG A 136 12.02 18.18 2.76
N SER A 137 13.32 18.26 3.08
CA SER A 137 14.40 18.64 2.16
C SER A 137 14.55 17.65 0.99
N LEU A 138 14.32 16.36 1.21
CA LEU A 138 14.38 15.35 0.15
C LEU A 138 13.25 15.55 -0.88
N GLY A 139 12.10 16.08 -0.44
CA GLY A 139 10.94 16.34 -1.29
C GLY A 139 10.51 15.11 -2.10
N VAL A 140 10.56 13.92 -1.49
CA VAL A 140 10.29 12.64 -2.15
C VAL A 140 8.84 12.59 -2.63
N PRO A 141 8.57 12.32 -3.92
CA PRO A 141 7.22 12.09 -4.41
C PRO A 141 6.57 10.91 -3.66
N PRO A 142 5.30 10.98 -3.20
CA PRO A 142 4.70 9.91 -2.43
C PRO A 142 4.77 8.53 -3.11
N ALA A 143 4.66 8.47 -4.44
CA ALA A 143 4.79 7.26 -5.25
C ALA A 143 6.19 6.61 -5.22
N ALA A 144 7.24 7.36 -4.88
CA ALA A 144 8.62 6.87 -4.75
C ALA A 144 8.92 6.28 -3.37
N THR A 145 8.03 6.43 -2.39
CA THR A 145 8.18 5.78 -1.08
C THR A 145 7.88 4.27 -1.17
N PRO A 146 8.43 3.41 -0.28
CA PRO A 146 8.16 1.97 -0.32
C PRO A 146 6.66 1.60 -0.34
N LEU A 147 5.84 2.17 0.55
CA LEU A 147 4.38 1.96 0.51
C LEU A 147 3.70 2.63 -0.69
N GLY A 148 4.22 3.76 -1.16
CA GLY A 148 3.70 4.44 -2.35
C GLY A 148 3.92 3.65 -3.63
N ARG A 149 5.08 3.01 -3.79
CA ARG A 149 5.36 2.07 -4.88
C ARG A 149 4.37 0.91 -4.88
N LEU A 150 4.08 0.33 -3.71
CA LEU A 150 3.08 -0.73 -3.59
C LEU A 150 1.67 -0.25 -3.96
N LEU A 151 1.26 0.97 -3.57
CA LEU A 151 0.01 1.57 -4.03
C LEU A 151 -0.03 1.76 -5.56
N PHE A 152 1.09 2.18 -6.18
CA PHE A 152 1.19 2.29 -7.63
C PHE A 152 1.02 0.92 -8.31
N ILE A 153 1.63 -0.12 -7.76
CA ILE A 153 1.49 -1.51 -8.23
C ILE A 153 0.04 -2.02 -8.07
N GLY A 154 -0.67 -1.61 -7.01
CA GLY A 154 -2.13 -1.79 -6.86
C GLY A 154 -3.00 -1.02 -7.87
N GLY A 155 -2.42 -0.38 -8.88
CA GLY A 155 -3.16 0.35 -9.92
C GLY A 155 -3.65 1.74 -9.48
N CYS A 156 -3.17 2.26 -8.35
CA CYS A 156 -3.37 3.68 -8.04
C CYS A 156 -2.45 4.52 -8.93
N ARG A 157 -2.96 5.66 -9.41
CA ARG A 157 -2.20 6.61 -10.24
C ARG A 157 -2.15 8.02 -9.64
N ASN A 158 -2.92 8.28 -8.59
CA ASN A 158 -2.85 9.52 -7.82
C ASN A 158 -2.54 9.18 -6.37
N ILE A 159 -1.28 9.35 -5.96
CA ILE A 159 -0.78 8.92 -4.65
C ILE A 159 -0.37 10.16 -3.84
N LYS A 160 -0.91 10.27 -2.62
CA LYS A 160 -0.83 11.47 -1.76
C LYS A 160 -0.45 11.07 -0.34
N SER A 161 0.45 11.82 0.30
CA SER A 161 0.85 11.65 1.71
C SER A 161 0.12 12.58 2.70
N GLN A 162 -0.69 13.51 2.20
CA GLN A 162 -1.40 14.54 2.99
C GLN A 162 -2.93 14.46 2.79
N ALA A 163 -3.45 13.31 2.35
CA ALA A 163 -4.80 13.25 1.78
C ALA A 163 -5.93 13.55 2.77
N PHE A 164 -5.74 13.26 4.06
CA PHE A 164 -6.72 13.52 5.12
C PHE A 164 -5.99 13.84 6.44
N ASP A 165 -5.74 15.12 6.70
CA ASP A 165 -5.20 15.62 7.97
C ASP A 165 -6.29 15.71 9.06
N VAL A 166 -7.09 14.64 9.18
CA VAL A 166 -8.18 14.53 10.15
C VAL A 166 -7.66 13.72 11.33
N GLN A 167 -7.38 14.43 12.43
CA GLN A 167 -7.00 13.84 13.73
C GLN A 167 -5.77 12.92 13.68
N GLY A 168 -4.65 13.42 13.15
CA GLY A 168 -3.31 12.84 13.37
C GLY A 168 -3.04 11.49 12.69
N SER A 169 -3.85 11.10 11.69
CA SER A 169 -3.64 9.83 11.01
C SER A 169 -2.52 9.89 9.95
N SER A 170 -1.33 9.40 10.29
CA SER A 170 -0.25 9.21 9.33
C SER A 170 -0.63 8.12 8.31
N ARG A 171 -1.04 8.52 7.10
CA ARG A 171 -1.52 7.63 6.02
C ARG A 171 -1.00 8.07 4.65
N LEU A 172 -0.75 7.11 3.76
CA LEU A 172 -0.79 7.34 2.32
C LEU A 172 -2.21 7.09 1.80
N ALA A 173 -2.62 7.83 0.76
CA ALA A 173 -3.81 7.54 -0.03
C ALA A 173 -3.41 7.29 -1.49
N GLY A 174 -3.84 6.16 -2.04
CA GLY A 174 -3.79 5.86 -3.46
C GLY A 174 -5.19 5.88 -4.07
N GLU A 175 -5.39 6.65 -5.12
CA GLU A 175 -6.64 6.73 -5.89
C GLU A 175 -6.44 6.11 -7.28
N LYS A 176 -7.41 5.28 -7.70
CA LYS A 176 -7.48 4.73 -9.06
C LYS A 176 -8.18 5.73 -9.98
N ALA A 177 -7.72 5.86 -11.21
CA ALA A 177 -8.37 6.71 -12.21
C ALA A 177 -9.83 6.26 -12.47
N PHE A 178 -10.66 7.18 -12.99
CA PHE A 178 -12.04 6.87 -13.39
C PHE A 178 -12.12 6.21 -14.76
N ASN A 179 -11.36 6.78 -15.69
CA ASN A 179 -11.41 6.52 -17.12
C ASN A 179 -9.98 6.74 -17.68
N PRO A 180 -9.72 6.36 -18.95
CA PRO A 180 -8.38 6.48 -19.54
C PRO A 180 -7.83 7.91 -19.63
N ASP A 181 -8.69 8.94 -19.68
CA ASP A 181 -8.24 10.34 -19.75
C ASP A 181 -7.66 10.81 -18.42
N ILE A 182 -8.36 10.54 -17.32
CA ILE A 182 -7.88 10.79 -15.96
C ILE A 182 -6.66 9.92 -15.65
N ASP A 183 -6.61 8.69 -16.15
CA ASP A 183 -5.45 7.80 -15.99
C ASP A 183 -4.20 8.38 -16.67
N ARG A 184 -4.33 8.87 -17.91
CA ARG A 184 -3.25 9.56 -18.62
C ARG A 184 -2.78 10.82 -17.89
N GLN A 185 -3.70 11.63 -17.35
CA GLN A 185 -3.35 12.83 -16.57
C GLN A 185 -2.60 12.48 -15.28
N PHE A 186 -3.11 11.51 -14.52
CA PHE A 186 -2.49 11.02 -13.28
C PHE A 186 -1.10 10.41 -13.54
N THR A 187 -0.99 9.56 -14.56
CA THR A 187 0.27 8.94 -14.98
C THR A 187 1.29 9.98 -15.45
N GLN A 188 0.88 10.99 -16.24
CA GLN A 188 1.77 12.08 -16.65
C GLN A 188 2.24 12.92 -15.46
N LYS A 189 1.36 13.18 -14.48
CA LYS A 189 1.74 13.89 -13.25
C LYS A 189 2.77 13.10 -12.43
N ILE A 190 2.57 11.81 -12.22
CA ILE A 190 3.56 10.95 -11.55
C ILE A 190 4.88 10.95 -12.34
N ARG A 191 4.83 10.77 -13.67
CA ARG A 191 6.02 10.77 -14.53
C ARG A 191 6.87 12.02 -14.34
N ILE A 192 6.26 13.21 -14.39
CA ILE A 192 6.93 14.50 -14.16
C ILE A 192 7.55 14.54 -12.75
N GLN A 193 6.78 14.24 -11.71
CA GLN A 193 7.25 14.28 -10.32
C GLN A 193 8.45 13.35 -10.07
N LEU A 194 8.46 12.15 -10.67
CA LEU A 194 9.55 11.19 -10.54
C LEU A 194 10.77 11.59 -11.36
N GLN A 195 10.59 12.13 -12.57
CA GLN A 195 11.68 12.66 -13.39
C GLN A 195 12.36 13.88 -12.73
N GLU A 196 11.57 14.82 -12.20
CA GLU A 196 12.07 15.95 -11.41
C GLU A 196 12.84 15.50 -10.17
N PHE A 197 12.36 14.46 -9.47
CA PHE A 197 13.02 13.88 -8.32
C PHE A 197 14.36 13.22 -8.69
N LEU A 198 14.39 12.39 -9.74
CA LEU A 198 15.61 11.73 -10.21
C LEU A 198 16.63 12.71 -10.80
N GLY A 199 16.18 13.84 -11.35
CA GLY A 199 17.05 14.93 -11.83
C GLY A 199 17.76 15.73 -10.72
N ARG A 200 17.36 15.57 -9.46
CA ARG A 200 18.05 16.20 -8.32
C ARG A 200 19.40 15.53 -8.11
N ARG A 201 20.44 16.34 -7.93
CA ARG A 201 21.76 15.88 -7.47
C ARG A 201 21.67 15.47 -6.01
N ASP A 202 22.45 14.45 -5.64
CA ASP A 202 22.59 14.02 -4.25
C ASP A 202 23.10 15.19 -3.39
N GLN A 203 22.26 15.67 -2.49
CA GLN A 203 22.67 16.58 -1.43
C GLN A 203 23.41 15.73 -0.40
N ARG A 204 24.69 16.00 -0.19
CA ARG A 204 25.56 15.22 0.70
C ARG A 204 25.17 15.44 2.16
N GLU A 205 24.18 14.67 2.62
CA GLU A 205 23.82 14.51 4.03
C GLU A 205 24.34 13.15 4.54
N SER A 206 23.99 12.73 5.77
CA SER A 206 24.66 11.60 6.42
C SER A 206 24.35 10.23 5.78
N ALA A 207 25.12 9.20 6.13
CA ALA A 207 24.99 7.84 5.58
C ALA A 207 23.57 7.22 5.69
N GLU A 208 22.75 7.66 6.66
CA GLU A 208 21.35 7.22 6.77
C GLU A 208 20.46 7.87 5.70
N PHE A 209 20.64 9.16 5.41
CA PHE A 209 19.97 9.87 4.30
C PHE A 209 20.33 9.23 2.96
N ASP A 210 21.60 8.89 2.78
CA ASP A 210 22.13 8.19 1.61
C ASP A 210 21.39 6.87 1.33
N LYS A 211 21.07 6.09 2.37
CA LYS A 211 20.31 4.84 2.26
C LYS A 211 18.85 5.09 1.88
N ILE A 212 18.20 6.04 2.56
CA ILE A 212 16.79 6.43 2.34
C ILE A 212 16.60 6.95 0.91
N TRP A 213 17.51 7.83 0.47
CA TRP A 213 17.53 8.42 -0.87
C TRP A 213 17.69 7.36 -1.96
N LYS A 214 18.66 6.44 -1.81
CA LYS A 214 18.87 5.32 -2.75
C LYS A 214 17.61 4.45 -2.89
N ILE A 215 16.95 4.09 -1.79
CA ILE A 215 15.69 3.32 -1.80
C ILE A 215 14.60 4.09 -2.57
N CYS A 216 14.37 5.35 -2.23
CA CYS A 216 13.32 6.13 -2.86
C CYS A 216 13.64 6.48 -4.34
N ARG A 217 14.91 6.53 -4.77
CA ARG A 217 15.31 6.61 -6.19
C ARG A 217 15.05 5.31 -6.96
N LEU A 218 15.46 4.15 -6.42
CA LEU A 218 15.20 2.84 -7.05
C LEU A 218 13.69 2.60 -7.25
N ASN A 219 12.88 2.99 -6.27
CA ASN A 219 11.41 2.95 -6.40
C ASN A 219 10.89 3.88 -7.50
N ALA A 220 11.44 5.10 -7.62
CA ALA A 220 11.06 6.04 -8.67
C ALA A 220 11.41 5.50 -10.08
N GLU A 221 12.56 4.86 -10.22
CA GLU A 221 13.00 4.21 -11.46
C GLU A 221 12.08 3.02 -11.83
N ASP A 222 11.76 2.12 -10.90
CA ASP A 222 10.82 1.02 -11.14
C ASP A 222 9.40 1.52 -11.50
N VAL A 223 8.90 2.57 -10.83
CA VAL A 223 7.59 3.14 -11.18
C VAL A 223 7.62 3.78 -12.57
N LEU A 224 8.69 4.48 -12.96
CA LEU A 224 8.84 5.02 -14.32
C LEU A 224 8.93 3.91 -15.37
N ASN A 225 9.67 2.83 -15.10
CA ASN A 225 9.80 1.69 -16.00
C ASN A 225 8.46 0.96 -16.21
N ARG A 226 7.53 1.03 -15.24
CA ARG A 226 6.16 0.49 -15.34
C ARG A 226 5.15 1.46 -15.96
N ILE A 227 5.58 2.69 -16.28
CA ILE A 227 4.81 3.76 -16.93
C ILE A 227 5.19 3.91 -18.42
N GLY A 228 6.26 3.24 -18.87
CA GLY A 228 6.74 3.20 -20.25
C GLY A 228 5.97 2.22 -21.12
#